data_AF-A0A7C1KUE2-F1
#
_entry.id   AF-A0A7C1KUE2-F1
#
_cell.length_a   1.000
_cell.length_b   1.000
_cell.length_c   1.000
_cell.angle_alpha   90.00
_cell.angle_beta   90.00
_cell.angle_gamma   90.00
#
_symmetry.space_group_name_H-M   'P 1'
#
loop_
_entity.id
_entity.type
_entity.pdbx_description
1 polymer ?
#
loop_
_entity_poly.entity_id
_entity_poly.type
_entity_poly.pdbx_seq_one_letter_code
_entity_poly.pdbx_strand_id
1 'polypeptide(L)'
;MLATLFNEVLYRPIFNALVFLYNIVPGHDFGIAIILLTILIRVILLPLSSKSIKSRQAMSVLQPKIKEIQKKFKTKEEQTQGMMKLYKEEKVNPLSGCLPLLVQFPILIALYRVLINVLKPESLVALYSFVGNPGFINPSFLGILDLSKASPVLAILAGISQFF
;
A
#
# COMPACT_ATOMS: atom_id res chain seq x y z
N MET A 1 22.39 5.66 -1.98
CA MET A 1 22.07 4.29 -2.41
C MET A 1 20.61 3.89 -2.13
N LEU A 2 20.10 4.01 -0.89
CA LEU A 2 18.68 3.68 -0.61
C LEU A 2 17.69 4.63 -1.30
N ALA A 3 17.95 5.93 -1.30
CA ALA A 3 17.10 6.91 -1.97
C ALA A 3 17.03 6.70 -3.49
N THR A 4 18.14 6.31 -4.12
CA THR A 4 18.20 6.02 -5.56
C THR A 4 17.46 4.73 -5.90
N LEU A 5 17.59 3.68 -5.08
CA LEU A 5 16.81 2.46 -5.21
C LEU A 5 15.31 2.73 -5.07
N PHE A 6 14.90 3.50 -4.04
CA PHE A 6 13.50 3.90 -3.87
C PHE A 6 12.97 4.64 -5.09
N ASN A 7 13.78 5.55 -5.65
CA ASN A 7 13.37 6.33 -6.80
C ASN A 7 13.16 5.45 -8.05
N GLU A 8 14.15 4.63 -8.40
CA GLU A 8 14.10 3.81 -9.62
C GLU A 8 13.15 2.62 -9.52
N VAL A 9 12.99 2.01 -8.34
CA VAL A 9 12.16 0.80 -8.17
C VAL A 9 10.71 1.13 -7.87
N LEU A 10 10.43 2.21 -7.12
CA LEU A 10 9.07 2.56 -6.71
C LEU A 10 8.58 3.83 -7.38
N TYR A 11 9.26 4.96 -7.17
CA TYR A 11 8.74 6.25 -7.61
C TYR A 11 8.57 6.33 -9.12
N ARG A 12 9.62 6.03 -9.89
CA ARG A 12 9.65 6.23 -11.34
C ARG A 12 8.69 5.29 -12.09
N PRO A 13 8.56 4.00 -11.74
CA PRO A 13 7.57 3.12 -12.34
C PRO A 13 6.14 3.55 -12.00
N ILE A 14 5.86 3.93 -10.75
CA ILE A 14 4.53 4.40 -10.33
C ILE A 14 4.16 5.72 -11.03
N PHE A 15 5.12 6.65 -11.15
CA PHE A 15 4.94 7.92 -11.86
C PHE A 15 4.58 7.69 -13.33
N ASN A 16 5.37 6.87 -14.02
CA ASN A 16 5.15 6.56 -15.43
C ASN A 16 3.86 5.78 -15.65
N ALA A 17 3.54 4.84 -14.77
CA ALA A 17 2.28 4.11 -14.82
C ALA A 17 1.08 5.06 -14.68
N LEU A 18 1.15 6.04 -13.76
CA LEU A 18 0.08 7.02 -13.60
C LEU A 18 -0.14 7.85 -14.87
N VAL A 19 0.94 8.41 -15.44
CA VAL A 19 0.84 9.25 -16.64
C VAL A 19 0.39 8.42 -17.85
N PHE A 20 0.90 7.20 -17.98
CA PHE A 20 0.45 6.27 -19.01
C PHE A 20 -1.05 5.97 -18.88
N LEU A 21 -1.53 5.68 -17.67
CA LEU A 21 -2.95 5.45 -17.41
C LEU A 21 -3.79 6.69 -17.71
N TYR A 22 -3.33 7.87 -17.33
CA TYR A 22 -4.00 9.14 -17.63
C TYR A 22 -4.15 9.40 -19.13
N ASN A 23 -3.15 9.01 -19.93
CA ASN A 23 -3.20 9.20 -21.39
C ASN A 23 -4.16 8.23 -22.09
N ILE A 24 -4.38 7.03 -21.55
CA ILE A 24 -5.29 6.03 -22.14
C ILE A 24 -6.73 6.17 -21.63
N VAL A 25 -6.93 6.83 -20.49
CA VAL A 25 -8.27 7.01 -19.89
C VAL A 25 -9.09 7.97 -20.75
N PRO A 26 -10.33 7.60 -21.15
CA PRO A 26 -11.20 8.47 -21.92
C PRO A 26 -11.51 9.75 -21.15
N GLY A 27 -11.34 10.90 -21.80
CA GLY A 27 -11.59 12.21 -21.18
C GLY A 27 -10.48 12.68 -20.23
N HIS A 28 -9.33 11.99 -20.18
CA HIS A 28 -8.19 12.37 -19.33
C HIS A 28 -8.59 12.59 -17.87
N ASP A 29 -9.42 11.69 -17.34
CA ASP A 29 -9.89 11.77 -15.96
C ASP A 29 -8.80 11.27 -14.99
N PHE A 30 -8.33 12.16 -14.12
CA PHE A 30 -7.23 11.86 -13.21
C PHE A 30 -7.62 10.89 -12.10
N GLY A 31 -8.84 10.97 -11.58
CA GLY A 31 -9.27 10.07 -10.53
C GLY A 31 -9.50 8.64 -11.03
N ILE A 32 -10.01 8.46 -12.26
CA ILE A 32 -10.09 7.15 -12.90
C ILE A 32 -8.68 6.57 -13.10
N ALA A 33 -7.72 7.40 -13.54
CA ALA A 33 -6.32 6.95 -13.68
C ALA A 33 -5.73 6.48 -12.33
N ILE A 34 -5.99 7.19 -11.23
CA ILE A 34 -5.58 6.77 -9.88
C ILE A 34 -6.24 5.45 -9.48
N ILE A 35 -7.55 5.29 -9.73
CA ILE A 35 -8.27 4.04 -9.41
C ILE A 35 -7.62 2.86 -10.15
N LEU A 36 -7.39 3.00 -11.47
CA LEU A 36 -6.73 1.96 -12.27
C LEU A 36 -5.32 1.65 -11.75
N LEU A 37 -4.55 2.68 -11.37
CA LEU A 37 -3.22 2.49 -10.78
C LEU A 37 -3.30 1.70 -9.47
N THR A 38 -4.25 2.03 -8.60
CA THR A 38 -4.41 1.30 -7.32
C THR A 38 -4.82 -0.15 -7.54
N ILE A 39 -5.67 -0.44 -8.52
CA ILE A 39 -6.03 -1.81 -8.90
C ILE A 39 -4.78 -2.56 -9.40
N LEU A 40 -4.00 -1.96 -10.29
CA LEU A 40 -2.77 -2.55 -10.82
C LEU A 40 -1.77 -2.89 -9.70
N ILE A 41 -1.52 -1.94 -8.79
CA ILE A 41 -0.64 -2.16 -7.63
C ILE A 41 -1.19 -3.28 -6.75
N ARG A 42 -2.50 -3.29 -6.46
CA ARG A 42 -3.13 -4.36 -5.69
C ARG A 42 -2.91 -5.72 -6.34
N VAL A 43 -3.13 -5.84 -7.65
CA VAL A 43 -2.94 -7.08 -8.43
C VAL A 43 -1.50 -7.61 -8.29
N ILE A 44 -0.50 -6.73 -8.42
CA ILE A 44 0.92 -7.09 -8.26
C ILE A 44 1.22 -7.55 -6.83
N LEU A 45 0.59 -6.94 -5.82
CA LEU A 45 0.78 -7.27 -4.40
C LEU A 45 -0.08 -8.44 -3.91
N LEU A 46 -1.08 -8.90 -4.66
CA LEU A 46 -1.95 -10.03 -4.30
C LEU A 46 -1.20 -11.29 -3.81
N PRO A 47 -0.14 -11.79 -4.48
CA PRO A 47 0.57 -12.98 -4.00
C PRO A 47 1.22 -12.75 -2.63
N LEU A 48 1.70 -11.53 -2.36
CA LEU A 48 2.25 -11.16 -1.07
C LEU A 48 1.15 -11.09 0.00
N SER A 49 0.03 -10.43 -0.31
CA SER A 49 -1.12 -10.32 0.58
C SER A 49 -1.69 -11.69 0.96
N SER A 50 -1.76 -12.63 0.01
CA SER A 50 -2.25 -14.00 0.26
C SER A 50 -1.40 -14.73 1.33
N LYS A 51 -0.07 -14.61 1.26
CA LYS A 51 0.83 -15.21 2.26
C LYS A 51 0.57 -14.66 3.67
N SER A 52 0.33 -13.36 3.77
CA SER A 52 0.06 -12.72 5.05
C SER A 52 -1.32 -13.02 5.61
N ILE A 53 -2.34 -13.23 4.76
CA ILE A 53 -3.65 -13.71 5.20
C ILE A 53 -3.53 -15.11 5.82
N LYS A 54 -2.82 -16.03 5.17
CA LYS A 54 -2.57 -17.38 5.71
C LYS A 54 -1.87 -17.34 7.07
N SER A 55 -0.86 -16.48 7.22
CA SER A 55 -0.18 -16.27 8.51
C SER A 55 -1.12 -15.74 9.60
N ARG A 56 -2.01 -14.79 9.27
CA ARG A 56 -3.01 -14.27 10.22
C ARG A 56 -4.00 -15.34 10.66
N GLN A 57 -4.45 -16.20 9.75
CA GLN A 57 -5.33 -17.31 10.07
C GLN A 57 -4.63 -18.32 11.01
N ALA A 58 -3.38 -18.68 10.73
CA ALA A 58 -2.60 -19.54 11.61
C ALA A 58 -2.45 -18.95 13.02
N MET A 59 -2.19 -17.64 13.12
CA MET A 59 -2.15 -16.93 14.40
C MET A 59 -3.51 -16.94 15.13
N SER A 60 -4.62 -16.82 14.40
CA SER A 60 -5.97 -16.90 14.97
C SER A 60 -6.26 -18.26 15.59
N VAL A 61 -5.81 -19.36 14.96
CA VAL A 61 -5.93 -20.71 15.50
C VAL A 61 -5.10 -20.91 16.78
N LEU A 62 -3.98 -20.19 16.92
CA LEU A 62 -3.12 -20.26 18.12
C LEU A 62 -3.61 -19.41 19.30
N GLN A 63 -4.55 -18.47 19.09
CA GLN A 63 -5.13 -17.62 20.15
C GLN A 63 -5.54 -18.37 21.44
N PRO A 64 -6.27 -19.51 21.39
CA PRO A 64 -6.61 -20.25 22.60
C PRO A 64 -5.38 -20.76 23.35
N LYS A 65 -4.38 -21.33 22.65
CA LYS A 65 -3.13 -21.82 23.27
C LYS A 65 -2.31 -20.68 23.88
N ILE A 66 -2.28 -19.51 23.22
CA ILE A 66 -1.64 -18.31 23.77
C ILE A 66 -2.31 -17.90 25.09
N LYS A 67 -3.65 -17.93 25.16
CA LYS A 67 -4.40 -17.63 26.39
C LYS A 67 -4.12 -18.63 27.51
N GLU A 68 -3.95 -19.91 27.19
CA GLU A 68 -3.57 -20.94 28.16
C GLU A 68 -2.18 -20.68 28.75
N ILE A 69 -1.20 -20.33 27.91
CA ILE A 69 0.16 -19.94 28.36
C ILE A 69 0.10 -18.73 29.30
N GLN A 70 -0.69 -17.71 28.93
CA GLN A 70 -0.86 -16.51 29.75
C GLN A 70 -1.51 -16.81 31.11
N LYS A 71 -2.41 -17.80 31.19
CA LYS A 71 -3.02 -18.25 32.45
C LYS A 71 -2.08 -19.13 33.29
N LYS A 72 -1.26 -19.96 32.63
CA LYS A 72 -0.39 -20.94 33.28
C LYS A 72 0.82 -20.29 33.96
N PHE A 73 1.41 -19.27 33.34
CA PHE A 73 2.62 -18.61 33.83
C PHE A 73 2.31 -17.28 34.49
N LYS A 74 2.92 -17.03 35.66
CA LYS A 74 2.67 -15.82 36.46
C LYS A 74 3.59 -14.66 36.10
N THR A 75 4.78 -14.94 35.56
CA THR A 75 5.77 -13.91 35.19
C THR A 75 5.74 -13.62 33.70
N LYS A 76 6.01 -12.37 33.31
CA LYS A 76 6.05 -11.96 31.89
C LYS A 76 7.15 -12.66 31.09
N GLU A 77 8.27 -13.00 31.75
CA GLU A 77 9.38 -13.71 31.11
C GLU A 77 8.98 -15.15 30.74
N GLU A 78 8.37 -15.89 31.67
CA GLU A 78 7.88 -17.24 31.40
C GLU A 78 6.80 -17.26 30.32
N GLN A 79 5.88 -16.28 30.34
CA GLN A 79 4.88 -16.13 29.28
C GLN A 79 5.53 -15.91 27.91
N THR A 80 6.54 -15.03 27.84
CA THR A 80 7.24 -14.72 26.58
C THR A 80 7.98 -15.93 26.05
N GLN A 81 8.69 -16.67 26.92
CA GLN A 81 9.37 -17.90 26.54
C GLN A 81 8.39 -19.00 26.09
N GLY A 82 7.27 -19.17 26.81
CA GLY A 82 6.22 -20.11 26.46
C GLY A 82 5.59 -19.80 25.10
N MET A 83 5.24 -18.54 24.85
CA MET A 83 4.72 -18.10 23.55
C MET A 83 5.74 -18.34 22.42
N MET A 84 7.02 -18.07 22.67
CA MET A 84 8.07 -18.28 21.66
C MET A 84 8.30 -19.76 21.36
N LYS A 85 8.19 -20.65 22.36
CA LYS A 85 8.22 -22.10 22.16
C LYS A 85 7.02 -22.57 21.33
N LEU A 86 5.82 -22.12 21.67
CA LEU A 86 4.60 -22.43 20.92
C LEU A 86 4.73 -22.01 19.45
N TYR A 87 5.22 -20.80 19.17
CA TYR A 87 5.44 -20.35 17.79
C TYR A 87 6.43 -21.21 17.01
N LYS A 88 7.49 -21.72 17.68
CA LYS A 88 8.46 -22.63 17.06
C LYS A 88 7.90 -24.02 16.81
N GLU A 89 7.18 -24.58 17.78
CA GLU A 89 6.52 -25.91 17.68
C GLU A 89 5.50 -25.94 16.55
N GLU A 90 4.68 -24.89 16.45
CA GLU A 90 3.62 -24.75 15.45
C GLU A 90 4.15 -24.18 14.11
N LYS A 91 5.45 -23.86 14.04
CA LYS A 91 6.14 -23.29 12.87
C LYS A 91 5.46 -22.03 12.31
N VAL A 92 4.89 -21.20 13.20
CA VAL A 92 4.23 -19.94 12.84
C VAL A 92 5.13 -18.77 13.18
N ASN A 93 5.29 -17.83 12.23
CA ASN A 93 6.03 -16.59 12.46
C ASN A 93 5.07 -15.44 12.82
N PRO A 94 5.16 -14.86 14.04
CA PRO A 94 4.28 -13.76 14.46
C PRO A 94 4.50 -12.47 13.67
N LEU A 95 5.70 -12.26 13.10
CA LEU A 95 6.02 -11.06 12.31
C LEU A 95 5.49 -11.14 10.87
N SER A 96 5.10 -12.32 10.40
CA SER A 96 4.55 -12.47 9.04
C SER A 96 3.21 -11.75 8.84
N GLY A 97 2.49 -11.43 9.94
CA GLY A 97 1.25 -10.67 9.91
C GLY A 97 1.40 -9.16 9.67
N CYS A 98 2.54 -8.56 10.09
CA CYS A 98 2.84 -7.14 9.90
C CYS A 98 3.67 -6.85 8.65
N LEU A 99 4.22 -7.89 8.00
CA LEU A 99 5.00 -7.76 6.77
C LEU A 99 4.30 -6.96 5.64
N PRO A 100 2.99 -7.11 5.38
CA PRO A 100 2.31 -6.29 4.37
C PRO A 100 2.32 -4.82 4.68
N LEU A 101 2.17 -4.46 5.96
CA LEU A 101 2.16 -3.05 6.38
C LEU A 101 3.53 -2.42 6.12
N LEU A 102 4.61 -3.14 6.46
CA LEU A 102 5.98 -2.68 6.19
C LEU A 102 6.24 -2.47 4.70
N VAL A 103 5.70 -3.32 3.82
CA VAL A 103 5.82 -3.14 2.36
C VAL A 103 4.90 -2.03 1.84
N GLN A 104 3.74 -1.83 2.47
CA GLN A 104 2.78 -0.79 2.08
C GLN A 104 3.29 0.63 2.35
N PHE A 105 4.03 0.84 3.45
CA PHE A 105 4.54 2.16 3.83
C PHE A 105 5.40 2.83 2.73
N PRO A 106 6.44 2.18 2.18
CA PRO A 106 7.21 2.73 1.05
C PRO A 106 6.34 3.06 -0.17
N ILE A 107 5.37 2.21 -0.50
CA ILE A 107 4.48 2.39 -1.65
C ILE A 107 3.59 3.62 -1.45
N LEU A 108 3.06 3.82 -0.24
CA LEU A 108 2.26 4.99 0.10
C LEU A 108 3.08 6.28 -0.03
N ILE A 109 4.32 6.28 0.46
CA ILE A 109 5.24 7.42 0.33
C ILE A 109 5.54 7.71 -1.15
N ALA A 110 5.75 6.66 -1.96
CA ALA A 110 5.99 6.81 -3.39
C ALA A 110 4.78 7.41 -4.09
N LEU A 111 3.58 6.87 -3.87
CA LEU A 111 2.33 7.38 -4.43
C LEU A 111 2.08 8.84 -4.05
N TYR A 112 2.27 9.20 -2.78
CA TYR A 112 2.11 10.58 -2.33
C TYR A 112 3.03 11.55 -3.08
N ARG A 113 4.32 11.19 -3.24
CA ARG A 113 5.28 11.99 -3.99
C ARG A 113 4.91 12.08 -5.47
N VAL A 114 4.47 10.98 -6.06
CA VAL A 114 4.01 10.93 -7.45
C VAL A 114 2.84 11.87 -7.65
N LEU A 115 1.79 11.79 -6.83
CA LEU A 115 0.60 12.62 -6.98
C LEU A 115 0.89 14.12 -6.88
N ILE A 116 1.83 14.54 -6.02
CA ILE A 116 2.22 15.95 -5.91
C ILE A 116 3.07 16.40 -7.09
N ASN A 117 4.03 15.57 -7.52
CA ASN A 117 4.97 15.95 -8.55
C ASN A 117 4.38 15.85 -9.96
N VAL A 118 3.43 14.95 -10.20
CA VAL A 118 2.83 14.76 -11.52
C VAL A 118 2.03 15.98 -11.99
N LEU A 119 1.56 16.81 -11.05
CA LEU A 119 0.88 18.07 -11.32
C LEU A 119 1.84 19.20 -11.74
N LYS A 120 3.15 19.01 -11.58
CA LYS A 120 4.18 19.97 -11.99
C LYS A 120 4.66 19.61 -13.40
N PRO A 121 4.47 20.49 -14.40
CA PRO A 121 4.90 20.21 -15.78
C PRO A 121 6.39 19.85 -15.90
N GLU A 122 7.25 20.46 -15.08
CA GLU A 122 8.69 20.18 -15.02
C GLU A 122 9.01 18.71 -14.71
N SER A 123 8.16 18.04 -13.93
CA SER A 123 8.38 16.64 -13.54
C SER A 123 8.05 15.66 -14.66
N LEU A 124 7.33 16.08 -15.70
CA LEU A 124 6.99 15.26 -16.87
C LEU A 124 8.21 15.00 -17.78
N VAL A 125 9.34 15.67 -17.53
CA VAL A 125 10.62 15.34 -18.19
C VAL A 125 11.15 13.97 -17.75
N ALA A 126 10.74 13.46 -16.58
CA ALA A 126 11.18 12.17 -16.04
C ALA A 126 10.45 10.94 -16.65
N LEU A 127 9.62 11.16 -17.68
CA LEU A 127 8.86 10.11 -18.35
C LEU A 127 9.78 9.16 -19.15
N TYR A 128 9.36 7.90 -19.25
CA TYR A 128 9.95 6.94 -20.15
C TYR A 128 9.63 7.29 -21.59
N SER A 129 10.51 6.89 -22.52
CA SER A 129 10.39 7.20 -23.95
C SER A 129 9.07 6.74 -24.59
N PHE A 130 8.44 5.71 -24.04
CA PHE A 130 7.17 5.17 -24.52
C PHE A 130 5.93 5.84 -23.90
N VAL A 131 6.10 6.71 -22.91
CA VAL A 131 4.98 7.42 -22.26
C VAL A 131 4.88 8.81 -22.87
N GLY A 132 3.78 9.07 -23.58
CA GLY A 132 3.50 10.39 -24.16
C GLY A 132 3.41 11.47 -23.07
N ASN A 133 3.97 12.65 -23.34
CA ASN A 133 3.89 13.79 -22.43
C ASN A 133 2.57 14.55 -22.66
N PRO A 134 1.62 14.58 -21.70
CA PRO A 134 0.37 15.31 -21.84
C PRO A 134 0.51 16.84 -21.71
N GLY A 135 1.70 17.35 -21.35
CA GLY A 135 1.99 18.76 -21.13
C GLY A 135 1.48 19.25 -19.76
N PHE A 136 0.19 19.15 -19.51
CA PHE A 136 -0.43 19.44 -18.21
C PHE A 136 -1.39 18.33 -17.81
N ILE A 137 -1.52 18.10 -16.50
CA ILE A 137 -2.47 17.13 -15.95
C ILE A 137 -3.57 17.90 -15.23
N ASN A 138 -4.82 17.64 -15.62
CA ASN A 138 -5.97 18.19 -14.92
C ASN A 138 -6.30 17.28 -13.73
N PRO A 139 -6.19 17.76 -12.48
CA PRO A 139 -6.45 16.97 -11.28
C PRO A 139 -7.95 16.67 -11.01
N SER A 140 -8.85 16.98 -11.95
CA SER A 140 -10.27 16.74 -11.79
C SER A 140 -10.62 15.24 -11.80
N PHE A 141 -11.49 14.86 -10.88
CA PHE A 141 -12.21 13.60 -10.87
C PHE A 141 -13.67 13.82 -11.24
N LEU A 142 -14.13 13.11 -12.26
CA LEU A 142 -15.47 13.17 -12.84
C LEU A 142 -15.91 14.59 -13.25
N GLY A 143 -14.94 15.50 -13.46
CA GLY A 143 -15.17 16.91 -13.74
C GLY A 143 -15.74 17.75 -12.58
N ILE A 144 -16.04 17.12 -11.43
CA ILE A 144 -16.72 17.78 -10.29
C ILE A 144 -15.80 18.00 -9.08
N LEU A 145 -14.73 17.21 -8.96
CA LEU A 145 -13.92 17.17 -7.75
C LEU A 145 -12.43 17.37 -8.06
N ASP A 146 -11.83 18.41 -7.50
CA ASP A 146 -10.40 18.68 -7.62
C ASP A 146 -9.61 17.87 -6.59
N LEU A 147 -8.80 16.91 -7.06
CA LEU A 147 -7.99 16.03 -6.23
C LEU A 147 -6.69 16.67 -5.72
N SER A 148 -6.35 17.89 -6.18
CA SER A 148 -5.18 18.62 -5.65
C SER A 148 -5.44 19.22 -4.28
N LYS A 149 -6.72 19.33 -3.88
CA LYS A 149 -7.14 19.96 -2.62
C LYS A 149 -7.56 18.90 -1.63
N ALA A 150 -7.34 19.19 -0.35
CA ALA A 150 -7.83 18.33 0.72
C ALA A 150 -9.37 18.27 0.69
N SER A 151 -9.92 17.07 0.66
CA SER A 151 -11.36 16.83 0.70
C SER A 151 -11.73 16.05 1.98
N PRO A 152 -12.40 16.69 2.96
CA PRO A 152 -12.87 16.01 4.17
C PRO A 152 -13.83 14.87 3.86
N VAL A 153 -14.65 15.01 2.81
CA VAL A 153 -15.62 13.99 2.39
C VAL A 153 -14.90 12.71 2.00
N LEU A 154 -13.85 12.80 1.17
CA LEU A 154 -13.05 11.64 0.77
C LEU A 154 -12.33 11.01 1.97
N ALA A 155 -11.84 11.82 2.92
CA ALA A 155 -11.18 11.31 4.11
C ALA A 155 -12.15 10.52 5.01
N ILE A 156 -13.38 11.00 5.20
CA ILE A 156 -14.42 10.30 5.96
C ILE A 156 -14.82 9.01 5.25
N LEU A 157 -15.07 9.05 3.95
CA LEU A 157 -15.41 7.85 3.17
C LEU A 157 -14.29 6.79 3.23
N ALA A 158 -13.04 7.22 3.10
CA ALA A 158 -11.89 6.34 3.26
C ALA A 158 -11.85 5.71 4.66
N GLY A 159 -12.08 6.50 5.72
CA GLY A 159 -12.15 5.98 7.09
C GLY A 159 -13.27 4.95 7.29
N ILE A 160 -14.48 5.22 6.78
CA ILE A 160 -15.61 4.29 6.84
C ILE A 160 -15.27 2.99 6.09
N SER A 161 -14.64 3.09 4.92
CA SER A 161 -14.26 1.92 4.10
C SER A 161 -13.22 1.00 4.75
N GLN A 162 -12.53 1.44 5.82
CA GLN A 162 -11.58 0.59 6.55
C GLN A 162 -12.24 -0.35 7.56
N PHE A 163 -13.51 -0.08 7.94
CA PHE A 163 -14.25 -0.91 8.89
C PHE A 163 -15.04 -2.05 8.23
N PHE A 164 -15.22 -1.99 6.91
CA PHE A 164 -15.91 -3.00 6.10
C PHE A 164 -14.90 -3.81 5.29
#